data_AF-A0A956D9N1-F1
#
_entry.id   AF-A0A956D9N1-F1
#
_cell.length_a   1.000
_cell.length_b   1.000
_cell.length_c   1.000
_cell.angle_alpha   90.00
_cell.angle_beta   90.00
_cell.angle_gamma   90.00
#
_symmetry.space_group_name_H-M   'P 1'
#
loop_
_entity.id
_entity.type
_entity.pdbx_description
1 polymer ?
#
loop_
_entity_poly.entity_id
_entity_poly.type
_entity_poly.pdbx_seq_one_letter_code
_entity_poly.pdbx_strand_id
1 'polypeptide(L)'
;MERDEQEAGMLEGDEVFATAAAAVRADATDEDAWDQLEDLAAASQRPDEVGELYREILDRKLAPDAAALVGQRAVQFHEEWFREDSPNLVAVLQRVLAIDPSASEWAFQRLTVVFTVGERWDELLALYDREIAAAVDEHRRGSLLEEAAQTAKDFAGAPERAASYLQQLLPLRRGDKQLVSNLERLLERQERYADLVELWRDQLPSAKDERREVRQRI
;
A
#
# COMPACT_ATOMS: atom_id res chain seq x y z
N MET A 1 4.74 38.81 38.10
CA MET A 1 5.81 39.18 37.16
C MET A 1 6.33 37.94 36.44
N GLU A 2 7.10 37.03 37.07
CA GLU A 2 7.56 35.79 36.39
C GLU A 2 6.42 34.87 35.88
N ARG A 3 5.31 34.75 36.61
CA ARG A 3 4.12 34.00 36.16
C ARG A 3 3.39 34.67 34.98
N ASP A 4 3.31 36.00 34.98
CA ASP A 4 2.60 36.77 33.95
C ASP A 4 3.40 36.80 32.64
N GLU A 5 4.73 36.79 32.72
CA GLU A 5 5.63 36.70 31.56
C GLU A 5 5.66 35.28 30.96
N GLN A 6 5.59 34.23 31.79
CA GLN A 6 5.42 32.85 31.29
C GLN A 6 4.07 32.63 30.60
N GLU A 7 2.99 33.19 31.16
CA GLU A 7 1.64 33.06 30.59
C GLU A 7 1.51 33.85 29.28
N ALA A 8 2.10 35.05 29.19
CA ALA A 8 2.15 35.81 27.94
C ALA A 8 2.97 35.09 26.83
N GLY A 9 4.11 34.49 27.19
CA GLY A 9 4.92 33.71 26.24
C GLY A 9 4.25 32.43 25.74
N MET A 10 3.43 31.77 26.57
CA MET A 10 2.61 30.63 26.14
C MET A 10 1.50 31.06 25.17
N LEU A 11 0.82 32.17 25.45
CA LEU A 11 -0.23 32.69 24.57
C LEU A 11 0.30 33.11 23.20
N GLU A 12 1.48 33.72 23.15
CA GLU A 12 2.15 34.09 21.90
C GLU A 12 2.55 32.83 21.11
N GLY A 13 3.08 31.79 21.77
CA GLY A 13 3.41 30.51 21.13
C GLY A 13 2.18 29.81 20.52
N ASP A 14 1.05 29.82 21.23
CA ASP A 14 -0.21 29.25 20.75
C ASP A 14 -0.77 30.01 19.53
N GLU A 15 -0.67 31.34 19.52
CA GLU A 15 -1.11 32.16 18.38
C GLU A 15 -0.25 31.92 17.14
N VAL A 16 1.08 31.82 17.32
CA VAL A 16 2.01 31.53 16.22
C VAL A 16 1.77 30.12 15.67
N PHE A 17 1.57 29.11 16.54
CA PHE A 17 1.22 27.75 16.12
C PHE A 17 -0.11 27.71 15.36
N ALA A 18 -1.15 28.38 15.87
CA ALA A 18 -2.44 28.46 15.19
C ALA A 18 -2.35 29.13 13.82
N THR A 19 -1.49 30.14 13.69
CA THR A 19 -1.25 30.84 12.42
C THR A 19 -0.55 29.92 11.41
N ALA A 20 0.52 29.22 11.81
CA ALA A 20 1.19 28.24 10.95
C ALA A 20 0.24 27.10 10.55
N ALA A 21 -0.58 26.60 11.49
CA ALA A 21 -1.58 25.59 11.22
C ALA A 21 -2.70 26.08 10.28
N ALA A 22 -3.00 27.38 10.26
CA ALA A 22 -3.94 27.97 9.30
C ALA A 22 -3.31 28.09 7.90
N ALA A 23 -2.02 28.40 7.81
CA ALA A 23 -1.29 28.51 6.55
C ALA A 23 -1.26 27.18 5.79
N VAL A 24 -0.87 26.07 6.44
CA VAL A 24 -0.85 24.75 5.79
C VAL A 24 -2.25 24.23 5.44
N ARG A 25 -3.30 24.68 6.15
CA ARG A 25 -4.70 24.39 5.77
C ARG A 25 -5.14 25.16 4.54
N ALA A 26 -4.59 26.35 4.30
CA ALA A 26 -4.89 27.17 3.14
C ALA A 26 -4.11 26.68 1.91
N ASP A 27 -2.84 26.33 2.10
CA ASP A 27 -1.96 25.75 1.09
C ASP A 27 -1.19 24.56 1.66
N ALA A 28 -1.63 23.35 1.30
CA ALA A 28 -1.00 22.12 1.77
C ALA A 28 0.37 21.86 1.13
N THR A 29 0.75 22.62 0.10
CA THR A 29 2.02 22.51 -0.61
C THR A 29 3.05 23.55 -0.17
N ASP A 30 2.71 24.42 0.78
CA ASP A 30 3.62 25.39 1.37
C ASP A 30 4.58 24.70 2.35
N GLU A 31 5.77 24.34 1.86
CA GLU A 31 6.82 23.68 2.64
C GLU A 31 7.34 24.55 3.79
N ASP A 32 7.43 25.88 3.60
CA ASP A 32 7.91 26.81 4.64
C ASP A 32 6.92 26.89 5.82
N ALA A 33 5.61 26.94 5.53
CA ALA A 33 4.58 26.94 6.55
C ALA A 33 4.57 25.64 7.36
N TRP A 34 4.83 24.53 6.68
CA TRP A 34 4.96 23.23 7.29
C TRP A 34 6.21 23.16 8.18
N ASP A 35 7.37 23.64 7.73
CA ASP A 35 8.63 23.64 8.50
C ASP A 35 8.46 24.45 9.79
N GLN A 36 7.87 25.64 9.67
CA GLN A 36 7.54 26.47 10.82
C GLN A 36 6.63 25.72 11.81
N LEU A 37 5.61 25.01 11.32
CA LEU A 37 4.69 24.28 12.18
C LEU A 37 5.38 23.12 12.92
N GLU A 38 6.24 22.37 12.24
CA GLU A 38 6.98 21.25 12.84
C GLU A 38 8.00 21.73 13.89
N ASP A 39 8.73 22.80 13.60
CA ASP A 39 9.66 23.42 14.54
C ASP A 39 8.94 23.92 15.81
N LEU A 40 7.77 24.55 15.64
CA LEU A 40 6.95 25.00 16.77
C LEU A 40 6.41 23.82 17.58
N ALA A 41 6.01 22.73 16.92
CA ALA A 41 5.56 21.51 17.58
C ALA A 41 6.69 20.86 18.38
N ALA A 42 7.90 20.82 17.83
CA ALA A 42 9.09 20.31 18.50
C ALA A 42 9.44 21.15 19.74
N ALA A 43 9.45 22.48 19.60
CA ALA A 43 9.73 23.41 20.69
C ALA A 43 8.67 23.37 21.80
N SER A 44 7.41 23.14 21.43
CA SER A 44 6.26 23.15 22.35
C SER A 44 5.87 21.76 22.85
N GLN A 45 6.55 20.70 22.40
CA GLN A 45 6.24 19.30 22.71
C GLN A 45 4.81 18.87 22.31
N ARG A 46 4.35 19.31 21.12
CA ARG A 46 3.00 19.04 20.59
C ARG A 46 3.00 18.29 19.24
N PRO A 47 3.71 17.15 19.10
CA PRO A 47 3.75 16.42 17.84
C PRO A 47 2.41 15.79 17.44
N ASP A 48 1.55 15.48 18.41
CA ASP A 48 0.23 14.90 18.16
C ASP A 48 -0.66 15.80 17.28
N GLU A 49 -0.59 17.13 17.49
CA GLU A 49 -1.42 18.10 16.76
C GLU A 49 -0.99 18.25 15.30
N VAL A 50 0.31 18.15 15.03
CA VAL A 50 0.82 18.13 13.65
C VAL A 50 0.43 16.83 12.95
N GLY A 51 0.52 15.69 13.66
CA GLY A 51 0.06 14.40 13.15
C GLY A 51 -1.46 14.36 12.87
N GLU A 52 -2.26 15.05 13.68
CA GLU A 52 -3.69 15.29 13.40
C GLU A 52 -3.89 16.14 12.16
N LEU A 53 -3.12 17.21 12.00
CA LEU A 53 -3.23 18.11 10.86
C LEU A 53 -2.85 17.44 9.54
N TYR A 54 -1.81 16.61 9.52
CA TYR A 54 -1.46 15.79 8.37
C TYR A 54 -2.63 14.92 7.92
N ARG A 55 -3.27 14.21 8.85
CA ARG A 55 -4.45 13.38 8.56
C ARG A 55 -5.64 14.20 8.09
N GLU A 56 -5.90 15.33 8.76
CA GLU A 56 -6.97 16.27 8.38
C GLU A 56 -6.80 16.75 6.93
N ILE A 57 -5.58 17.13 6.54
CA ILE A 57 -5.28 17.64 5.20
C ILE A 57 -5.37 16.52 4.16
N LEU A 58 -4.80 15.35 4.45
CA LEU A 58 -4.89 14.19 3.55
C LEU A 58 -6.33 13.71 3.35
N ASP A 59 -7.21 13.83 4.33
CA ASP A 59 -8.63 13.49 4.19
C ASP A 59 -9.41 14.42 3.24
N ARG A 60 -8.85 15.59 2.89
CA ARG A 60 -9.43 16.49 1.90
C ARG A 60 -9.22 15.97 0.48
N LYS A 61 -9.86 16.62 -0.49
CA LYS A 61 -9.61 16.36 -1.91
C LYS A 61 -8.37 17.12 -2.36
N LEU A 62 -7.22 16.46 -2.32
CA LEU A 62 -5.95 16.98 -2.81
C LEU A 62 -5.68 16.56 -4.25
N ALA A 63 -4.85 17.32 -4.95
CA ALA A 63 -4.22 16.85 -6.17
C ALA A 63 -3.21 15.72 -5.84
N PRO A 64 -2.97 14.76 -6.75
CA PRO A 64 -2.02 13.67 -6.55
C PRO A 64 -0.64 14.12 -6.02
N ASP A 65 -0.03 15.10 -6.67
CA ASP A 65 1.30 15.62 -6.30
C ASP A 65 1.32 16.21 -4.88
N ALA A 66 0.26 16.93 -4.50
CA ALA A 66 0.12 17.51 -3.16
C ALA A 66 -0.08 16.42 -2.10
N ALA A 67 -0.87 15.38 -2.39
CA ALA A 67 -1.03 14.24 -1.48
C ALA A 67 0.26 13.46 -1.30
N ALA A 68 1.07 13.30 -2.35
CA ALA A 68 2.37 12.67 -2.28
C ALA A 68 3.35 13.49 -1.42
N LEU A 69 3.43 14.81 -1.62
CA LEU A 69 4.28 15.71 -0.82
C LEU A 69 3.90 15.66 0.66
N VAL A 70 2.63 15.94 0.98
CA VAL A 70 2.13 15.94 2.36
C VAL A 70 2.29 14.55 3.00
N GLY A 71 2.05 13.49 2.23
CA GLY A 71 2.20 12.11 2.68
C GLY A 71 3.64 11.74 3.05
N GLN A 72 4.62 12.07 2.21
CA GLN A 72 6.04 11.80 2.51
C GLN A 72 6.49 12.55 3.76
N ARG A 73 6.10 13.82 3.86
CA ARG A 73 6.42 14.64 5.01
C ARG A 73 5.78 14.13 6.30
N ALA A 74 4.51 13.74 6.24
CA ALA A 74 3.81 13.10 7.35
C ALA A 74 4.50 11.81 7.81
N VAL A 75 5.02 10.99 6.89
CA VAL A 75 5.76 9.76 7.22
C VAL A 75 7.09 10.08 7.91
N GLN A 76 7.86 11.05 7.39
CA GLN A 76 9.12 11.48 8.01
C GLN A 76 8.89 12.02 9.42
N PHE A 77 7.92 12.91 9.58
CA PHE A 77 7.53 13.45 10.88
C PHE A 77 7.07 12.32 11.82
N HIS A 78 6.34 11.34 11.28
CA HIS A 78 5.87 10.21 12.07
C HIS A 78 7.03 9.34 12.59
N GLU A 79 8.02 9.05 11.75
CA GLU A 79 9.21 8.28 12.11
C GLU A 79 10.09 8.98 13.16
N GLU A 80 10.08 10.31 13.19
CA GLU A 80 10.83 11.09 14.19
C GLU A 80 10.15 11.09 15.56
N TRP A 81 8.82 11.24 15.59
CA TRP A 81 8.08 11.54 16.82
C TRP A 81 7.30 10.35 17.40
N PHE A 82 7.06 9.31 16.61
CA PHE A 82 6.19 8.20 16.97
C PHE A 82 6.85 6.84 16.71
N ARG A 83 6.20 5.76 17.17
CA ARG A 83 6.64 4.39 16.86
C ARG A 83 6.23 3.98 15.46
N GLU A 84 7.11 3.27 14.76
CA GLU A 84 6.95 2.81 13.37
C GLU A 84 5.69 1.97 13.10
N ASP A 85 5.05 1.40 14.14
CA ASP A 85 3.85 0.57 14.04
C ASP A 85 2.54 1.32 14.32
N SER A 86 2.59 2.65 14.47
CA SER A 86 1.41 3.44 14.84
C SER A 86 0.27 3.30 13.82
N PRO A 87 -0.99 3.10 14.28
CA PRO A 87 -2.17 3.14 13.42
C PRO A 87 -2.28 4.42 12.58
N ASN A 88 -1.74 5.54 13.07
CA ASN A 88 -1.76 6.81 12.37
C ASN A 88 -0.89 6.80 11.09
N LEU A 89 0.27 6.14 11.12
CA LEU A 89 1.14 5.99 9.95
C LEU A 89 0.43 5.18 8.85
N VAL A 90 -0.22 4.08 9.25
CA VAL A 90 -1.01 3.26 8.33
C VAL A 90 -2.13 4.07 7.69
N ALA A 91 -2.86 4.87 8.47
CA ALA A 91 -3.93 5.72 7.95
C ALA A 91 -3.40 6.75 6.93
N VAL A 92 -2.27 7.41 7.21
CA VAL A 92 -1.60 8.34 6.30
C VAL A 92 -1.26 7.65 4.97
N LEU A 93 -0.55 6.53 5.03
CA LEU A 93 -0.10 5.81 3.83
C LEU A 93 -1.28 5.27 3.01
N GLN A 94 -2.31 4.72 3.65
CA GLN A 94 -3.52 4.24 2.98
C GLN A 94 -4.28 5.38 2.29
N ARG A 95 -4.28 6.58 2.90
CA ARG A 95 -4.95 7.75 2.34
C ARG A 95 -4.21 8.27 1.11
N VAL A 96 -2.88 8.36 1.16
CA VAL A 96 -2.04 8.72 0.00
C VAL A 96 -2.30 7.75 -1.16
N LEU A 97 -2.24 6.45 -0.89
CA LEU A 97 -2.50 5.38 -1.87
C LEU A 97 -3.91 5.48 -2.49
N ALA A 98 -4.89 6.00 -1.75
CA ALA A 98 -6.26 6.18 -2.24
C ALA A 98 -6.46 7.42 -3.12
N ILE A 99 -5.66 8.46 -2.92
CA ILE A 99 -5.74 9.70 -3.72
C ILE A 99 -4.99 9.53 -5.04
N ASP A 100 -3.82 8.90 -4.99
CA ASP A 100 -3.00 8.65 -6.17
C ASP A 100 -2.59 7.17 -6.26
N PRO A 101 -3.32 6.38 -7.05
CA PRO A 101 -2.97 4.99 -7.37
C PRO A 101 -1.64 4.81 -8.13
N SER A 102 -0.98 5.89 -8.56
CA SER A 102 0.27 5.87 -9.32
C SER A 102 1.48 6.40 -8.52
N ALA A 103 1.30 7.35 -7.59
CA ALA A 103 2.25 7.59 -6.49
C ALA A 103 2.31 6.43 -5.49
N SER A 104 1.46 5.41 -5.70
CA SER A 104 1.34 4.20 -4.91
C SER A 104 2.64 3.50 -4.60
N GLU A 105 3.66 3.52 -5.45
CA GLU A 105 4.76 2.58 -5.28
C GLU A 105 5.49 2.79 -3.95
N TRP A 106 5.87 4.01 -3.57
CA TRP A 106 6.58 4.23 -2.31
C TRP A 106 5.68 3.98 -1.08
N ALA A 107 4.41 4.40 -1.14
CA ALA A 107 3.47 4.25 -0.03
C ALA A 107 3.07 2.77 0.17
N PHE A 108 2.88 2.05 -0.94
CA PHE A 108 2.71 0.61 -0.98
C PHE A 108 3.91 -0.10 -0.37
N GLN A 109 5.13 0.19 -0.82
CA GLN A 109 6.35 -0.41 -0.26
C GLN A 109 6.52 -0.11 1.24
N ARG A 110 6.15 1.09 1.71
CA ARG A 110 6.17 1.38 3.15
C ARG A 110 5.11 0.57 3.91
N LEU A 111 3.89 0.46 3.38
CA LEU A 111 2.83 -0.36 3.97
C LEU A 111 3.18 -1.85 4.01
N THR A 112 3.82 -2.39 2.97
CA THR A 112 4.25 -3.80 2.96
C THR A 112 5.26 -4.07 4.07
N VAL A 113 6.21 -3.15 4.31
CA VAL A 113 7.15 -3.23 5.43
C VAL A 113 6.42 -3.17 6.77
N VAL A 114 5.55 -2.17 6.97
CA VAL A 114 4.79 -1.99 8.23
C VAL A 114 3.95 -3.23 8.55
N PHE A 115 3.23 -3.78 7.59
CA PHE A 115 2.42 -4.97 7.81
C PHE A 115 3.25 -6.25 7.99
N THR A 116 4.38 -6.38 7.28
CA THR A 116 5.27 -7.53 7.42
C THR A 116 5.92 -7.56 8.80
N VAL A 117 6.46 -6.42 9.27
CA VAL A 117 7.07 -6.30 10.60
C VAL A 117 6.05 -6.52 11.71
N GLY A 118 4.81 -6.06 11.51
CA GLY A 118 3.72 -6.28 12.44
C GLY A 118 3.05 -7.66 12.35
N GLU A 119 3.51 -8.54 11.45
CA GLU A 119 2.87 -9.83 11.15
C GLU A 119 1.36 -9.71 10.82
N ARG A 120 0.96 -8.56 10.24
CA ARG A 120 -0.43 -8.22 9.88
C ARG A 120 -0.76 -8.75 8.48
N TRP A 121 -0.72 -10.07 8.34
CA TRP A 121 -0.80 -10.74 7.04
C TRP A 121 -2.13 -10.53 6.31
N ASP A 122 -3.26 -10.49 7.02
CA ASP A 122 -4.57 -10.27 6.41
C ASP A 122 -4.67 -8.89 5.75
N GLU A 123 -4.13 -7.86 6.40
CA GLU A 123 -4.10 -6.49 5.89
C GLU A 123 -3.12 -6.34 4.72
N LEU A 124 -1.96 -7.00 4.80
CA LEU A 124 -1.00 -7.06 3.70
C LEU A 124 -1.62 -7.69 2.45
N LEU A 125 -2.34 -8.81 2.62
CA LEU A 125 -2.99 -9.46 1.49
C LEU A 125 -4.17 -8.64 0.94
N ALA A 126 -4.93 -7.93 1.79
CA ALA A 126 -5.96 -7.00 1.33
C ALA A 126 -5.37 -5.80 0.56
N LEU A 127 -4.19 -5.33 0.96
CA LEU A 127 -3.43 -4.31 0.21
C LEU A 127 -3.04 -4.84 -1.18
N TYR A 128 -2.49 -6.05 -1.27
CA TYR A 128 -2.19 -6.68 -2.57
C TYR A 128 -3.44 -6.83 -3.44
N ASP A 129 -4.58 -7.29 -2.89
CA ASP A 129 -5.83 -7.43 -3.66
C ASP A 129 -6.25 -6.13 -4.34
N ARG A 130 -6.18 -5.03 -3.59
CA ARG A 130 -6.54 -3.70 -4.08
C ARG A 130 -5.60 -3.24 -5.20
N GLU A 131 -4.29 -3.39 -5.02
CA GLU A 131 -3.32 -2.97 -6.03
C GLU A 131 -3.37 -3.86 -7.28
N ILE A 132 -3.61 -5.17 -7.14
CA ILE A 132 -3.85 -6.08 -8.27
C ILE A 132 -5.09 -5.66 -9.07
N ALA A 133 -6.15 -5.22 -8.39
CA ALA A 133 -7.38 -4.75 -9.04
C ALA A 133 -7.18 -3.41 -9.75
N ALA A 134 -6.32 -2.52 -9.23
CA ALA A 134 -6.00 -1.23 -9.82
C ALA A 134 -4.94 -1.30 -10.92
N ALA A 135 -4.11 -2.36 -10.95
CA ALA A 135 -3.02 -2.51 -11.90
C ALA A 135 -3.52 -2.62 -13.35
N VAL A 136 -3.17 -1.61 -14.17
CA VAL A 136 -3.46 -1.57 -15.61
C VAL A 136 -2.39 -2.30 -16.43
N ASP A 137 -1.15 -2.29 -15.95
CA ASP A 137 -0.02 -2.96 -16.60
C ASP A 137 0.03 -4.45 -16.21
N GLU A 138 0.04 -5.34 -17.22
CA GLU A 138 0.06 -6.78 -17.01
C GLU A 138 1.35 -7.25 -16.32
N HIS A 139 2.48 -6.59 -16.56
CA HIS A 139 3.74 -6.94 -15.92
C HIS A 139 3.69 -6.63 -14.42
N ARG A 140 3.28 -5.42 -14.02
CA ARG A 140 3.08 -5.05 -12.61
C ARG A 140 2.06 -5.94 -11.93
N ARG A 141 0.92 -6.21 -12.59
CA ARG A 141 -0.11 -7.13 -12.08
C ARG A 141 0.47 -8.52 -11.82
N GLY A 142 1.30 -9.02 -12.74
CA GLY A 142 2.01 -10.30 -12.59
C GLY A 142 2.92 -10.33 -11.37
N SER A 143 3.76 -9.30 -11.19
CA SER A 143 4.64 -9.19 -10.02
C SER A 143 3.87 -9.15 -8.70
N LEU A 144 2.79 -8.36 -8.62
CA LEU A 144 1.95 -8.29 -7.43
C LEU A 144 1.29 -9.64 -7.10
N LEU A 145 0.81 -10.38 -8.10
CA LEU A 145 0.24 -11.72 -7.92
C LEU A 145 1.29 -12.73 -7.43
N GLU A 146 2.51 -12.68 -7.95
CA GLU A 146 3.63 -13.53 -7.51
C GLU A 146 3.97 -13.26 -6.03
N GLU A 147 4.14 -11.98 -5.65
CA GLU A 147 4.42 -11.56 -4.28
C GLU A 147 3.29 -11.91 -3.31
N ALA A 148 2.02 -11.69 -3.70
CA ALA A 148 0.85 -12.03 -2.89
C ALA A 148 0.69 -13.53 -2.69
N ALA A 149 0.92 -14.35 -3.73
CA ALA A 149 0.89 -15.81 -3.65
C ALA A 149 1.96 -16.34 -2.68
N GLN A 150 3.17 -15.80 -2.79
CA GLN A 150 4.29 -16.15 -1.94
C GLN A 150 4.01 -15.76 -0.48
N THR A 151 3.50 -14.55 -0.24
CA THR A 151 3.11 -14.06 1.08
C THR A 151 2.04 -14.93 1.72
N ALA A 152 0.99 -15.25 0.95
CA ALA A 152 -0.13 -16.06 1.42
C ALA A 152 0.30 -17.49 1.80
N LYS A 153 1.21 -18.09 1.02
CA LYS A 153 1.67 -19.46 1.24
C LYS A 153 2.67 -19.57 2.38
N ASP A 154 3.68 -18.70 2.42
CA ASP A 154 4.86 -18.92 3.27
C ASP A 154 4.78 -18.19 4.61
N PHE A 155 3.96 -17.14 4.72
CA PHE A 155 3.84 -16.34 5.93
C PHE A 155 2.43 -16.36 6.51
N ALA A 156 1.42 -16.09 5.68
CA ALA A 156 0.04 -15.95 6.17
C ALA A 156 -0.66 -17.28 6.51
N GLY A 157 -0.08 -18.43 6.13
CA GLY A 157 -0.73 -19.73 6.29
C GLY A 157 -2.07 -19.84 5.55
N ALA A 158 -2.23 -19.10 4.45
CA ALA A 158 -3.45 -19.00 3.64
C ALA A 158 -3.25 -19.63 2.24
N PRO A 159 -3.03 -20.96 2.15
CA PRO A 159 -2.74 -21.63 0.90
C PRO A 159 -3.89 -21.54 -0.12
N GLU A 160 -5.14 -21.37 0.32
CA GLU A 160 -6.30 -21.17 -0.54
C GLU A 160 -6.22 -19.85 -1.31
N ARG A 161 -5.78 -18.78 -0.62
CA ARG A 161 -5.53 -17.48 -1.25
C ARG A 161 -4.34 -17.55 -2.20
N ALA A 162 -3.27 -18.24 -1.80
CA ALA A 162 -2.13 -18.48 -2.68
C ALA A 162 -2.55 -19.17 -4.00
N ALA A 163 -3.43 -20.19 -3.92
CA ALA A 163 -3.95 -20.86 -5.12
C ALA A 163 -4.76 -19.90 -5.99
N SER A 164 -5.58 -19.04 -5.40
CA SER A 164 -6.36 -18.04 -6.15
C SER A 164 -5.47 -17.04 -6.89
N TYR A 165 -4.38 -16.57 -6.27
CA TYR A 165 -3.43 -15.66 -6.94
C TYR A 165 -2.70 -16.35 -8.09
N LEU A 166 -2.23 -17.59 -7.89
CA LEU A 166 -1.57 -18.36 -8.96
C LEU A 166 -2.52 -18.66 -10.13
N GLN A 167 -3.81 -18.92 -9.86
CA GLN A 167 -4.85 -19.07 -10.89
C GLN A 167 -5.01 -17.78 -11.72
N GLN A 168 -4.97 -16.61 -11.08
CA GLN A 168 -5.02 -15.32 -11.78
C GLN A 168 -3.74 -15.00 -12.56
N LEU A 169 -2.59 -15.55 -12.14
CA LEU A 169 -1.30 -15.35 -12.80
C LEU A 169 -1.14 -16.20 -14.07
N LEU A 170 -1.78 -17.37 -14.14
CA LEU A 170 -1.67 -18.31 -15.26
C LEU A 170 -1.92 -17.67 -16.65
N PRO A 171 -2.98 -16.87 -16.86
CA PRO A 171 -3.21 -16.22 -18.15
C PRO A 171 -2.10 -15.24 -18.56
N LEU A 172 -1.37 -14.66 -17.59
CA LEU A 172 -0.28 -13.70 -17.81
C LEU A 172 1.06 -14.40 -18.12
N ARG A 173 1.24 -15.63 -17.62
CA ARG A 173 2.46 -16.44 -17.78
C ARG A 173 2.16 -17.72 -18.57
N ARG A 174 1.57 -17.59 -19.76
CA ARG A 174 1.21 -18.76 -20.59
C ARG A 174 2.43 -19.61 -20.91
N GLY A 175 2.35 -20.91 -20.62
CA GLY A 175 3.42 -21.87 -20.87
C GLY A 175 4.44 -22.01 -19.75
N ASP A 176 4.28 -21.30 -18.62
CA ASP A 176 5.08 -21.51 -17.43
C ASP A 176 4.72 -22.83 -16.73
N LYS A 177 5.52 -23.86 -17.02
CA LYS A 177 5.35 -25.21 -16.44
C LYS A 177 5.60 -25.23 -14.93
N GLN A 178 6.43 -24.33 -14.40
CA GLN A 178 6.72 -24.28 -12.97
C GLN A 178 5.52 -23.70 -12.21
N LEU A 179 4.91 -22.64 -12.74
CA LEU A 179 3.67 -22.07 -12.19
C LEU A 179 2.55 -23.10 -12.14
N VAL A 180 2.35 -23.83 -13.25
CA VAL A 180 1.40 -24.94 -13.32
C VAL A 180 1.67 -25.98 -12.23
N SER A 181 2.88 -26.51 -12.16
CA SER A 181 3.22 -27.58 -11.21
C SER A 181 3.07 -27.13 -9.76
N ASN A 182 3.42 -25.87 -9.47
CA ASN A 182 3.22 -25.27 -8.15
C ASN A 182 1.73 -25.19 -7.78
N LEU A 183 0.88 -24.76 -8.71
CA LEU A 183 -0.57 -24.69 -8.50
C LEU A 183 -1.19 -26.09 -8.34
N GLU A 184 -0.81 -27.06 -9.16
CA GLU A 184 -1.28 -28.45 -9.05
C GLU A 184 -1.04 -29.00 -7.64
N ARG A 185 0.21 -28.92 -7.16
CA ARG A 185 0.58 -29.38 -5.81
C ARG A 185 -0.23 -28.68 -4.71
N LEU A 186 -0.56 -27.41 -4.92
CA LEU A 186 -1.29 -26.60 -3.95
C LEU A 186 -2.78 -26.99 -3.93
N LEU A 187 -3.40 -27.19 -5.10
CA LEU A 187 -4.78 -27.64 -5.24
C LEU A 187 -4.97 -29.08 -4.74
N GLU A 188 -4.02 -29.98 -5.03
CA GLU A 188 -4.02 -31.36 -4.53
C GLU A 188 -4.00 -31.42 -3.00
N ARG A 189 -3.13 -30.63 -2.37
CA ARG A 189 -3.04 -30.55 -0.89
C ARG A 189 -4.30 -29.98 -0.24
N GLN A 190 -5.08 -29.19 -0.97
CA GLN A 190 -6.35 -28.62 -0.51
C GLN A 190 -7.56 -29.46 -0.92
N GLU A 191 -7.35 -30.61 -1.57
CA GLU A 191 -8.42 -31.46 -2.10
C GLU A 191 -9.37 -30.74 -3.07
N ARG A 192 -8.88 -29.68 -3.72
CA ARG A 192 -9.63 -28.86 -4.69
C ARG A 192 -9.65 -29.50 -6.08
N TYR A 193 -10.18 -30.71 -6.17
CA TYR A 193 -10.15 -31.53 -7.38
C TYR A 193 -10.90 -30.92 -8.56
N ALA A 194 -11.95 -30.13 -8.31
CA ALA A 194 -12.69 -29.44 -9.37
C ALA A 194 -11.78 -28.42 -10.10
N ASP A 195 -11.03 -27.63 -9.34
CA ASP A 195 -10.09 -26.64 -9.89
C ASP A 195 -8.92 -27.31 -10.62
N LEU A 196 -8.46 -28.46 -10.12
CA LEU A 196 -7.41 -29.25 -10.77
C LEU A 196 -7.86 -29.76 -12.14
N VAL A 197 -9.11 -30.21 -12.25
CA VAL A 197 -9.68 -30.66 -13.52
C VAL A 197 -9.79 -29.51 -14.52
N GLU A 198 -10.23 -28.32 -14.09
CA GLU A 198 -10.26 -27.16 -14.99
C GLU A 198 -8.85 -26.74 -15.42
N LEU A 199 -7.88 -26.75 -14.50
CA LEU A 199 -6.47 -26.47 -14.80
C LEU A 199 -5.90 -27.41 -15.88
N TRP A 200 -6.20 -28.70 -15.79
CA TRP A 200 -5.76 -29.67 -16.80
C TRP A 200 -6.48 -29.49 -18.13
N ARG A 201 -7.78 -29.19 -18.13
CA ARG A 201 -8.53 -28.91 -19.36
C ARG A 201 -7.96 -27.72 -20.11
N ASP A 202 -7.61 -26.65 -19.39
CA ASP A 202 -7.03 -25.44 -19.99
C ASP A 202 -5.62 -25.66 -20.56
N GLN A 203 -4.91 -26.69 -20.07
CA GLN A 203 -3.59 -27.07 -20.59
C GLN A 203 -3.62 -28.07 -21.75
N LEU A 204 -4.76 -28.74 -21.96
CA LEU A 204 -4.89 -29.62 -23.12
C LEU A 204 -4.92 -28.76 -24.39
N PRO A 205 -4.11 -29.09 -25.41
CA PRO A 205 -4.17 -28.39 -26.69
C PRO A 205 -5.59 -28.46 -27.24
N SER A 206 -6.11 -27.33 -27.73
CA SER A 206 -7.46 -27.35 -28.30
C SER A 206 -7.45 -28.21 -29.56
N ALA A 207 -8.53 -28.93 -29.84
CA ALA A 207 -8.68 -29.70 -31.07
C ALA A 207 -8.52 -28.85 -32.37
N LYS A 208 -8.54 -27.51 -32.26
CA LYS A 208 -8.21 -26.58 -33.36
C LYS A 208 -6.70 -26.41 -33.55
N ASP A 209 -5.90 -26.47 -32.49
CA ASP A 209 -4.44 -26.34 -32.55
C ASP A 209 -3.81 -27.58 -33.17
N GLU A 210 -4.31 -28.77 -32.82
CA GLU A 210 -3.92 -30.04 -33.45
C GLU A 210 -4.20 -30.04 -34.96
N ARG A 211 -5.38 -29.52 -35.38
CA ARG A 211 -5.74 -29.38 -36.80
C ARG A 211 -4.91 -28.33 -37.54
N ARG A 212 -4.30 -27.38 -36.84
CA ARG A 212 -3.44 -26.34 -37.41
C ARG A 212 -2.02 -26.86 -37.61
N GLU A 213 -1.48 -27.62 -36.66
CA GLU A 213 -0.20 -28.32 -36.80
C GLU A 213 -0.21 -29.36 -37.92
N VAL A 214 -1.27 -30.15 -38.05
CA VAL A 214 -1.39 -31.15 -39.13
C VAL A 214 -1.43 -30.48 -40.51
N ARG A 215 -2.01 -29.27 -40.61
CA ARG A 215 -2.12 -28.53 -41.87
C ARG A 215 -0.83 -27.80 -42.28
N GLN A 216 0.09 -27.57 -41.36
CA GLN A 216 1.41 -26.98 -41.62
C GLN A 216 2.47 -28.03 -41.94
N ARG A 217 2.18 -29.32 -41.72
CA ARG A 217 3.07 -30.47 -41.97
C ARG A 217 2.81 -31.20 -43.29
N ILE A 218 1.79 -30.80 -44.04
CA ILE A 218 1.45 -31.31 -45.39
C ILE A 218 1.82 -30.22 -46.40
#